data_AF-A0A3D0HPD0-F1
#
_entry.id   AF-A0A3D0HPD0-F1
#
_cell.length_a   1.000
_cell.length_b   1.000
_cell.length_c   1.000
_cell.angle_alpha   90.00
_cell.angle_beta   90.00
_cell.angle_gamma   90.00
#
_symmetry.space_group_name_H-M   'P 1'
#
loop_
_entity.id
_entity.type
_entity.pdbx_description
1 polymer ?
#
loop_
_entity_poly.entity_id
_entity_poly.type
_entity_poly.pdbx_seq_one_letter_code
_entity_poly.pdbx_strand_id
1 'polypeptide(L)' 'CQENGIKMRGHTLIWHNQTPSWLFYKNYDVKSGKLADAKTMAKRMESYIKQVITHCQKKYPGVVYAWDVVNECV' A
#
# COMPACT_ATOMS: atom_id res chain seq x y z
N CYS A 1 14.01 -11.53 -9.19
CA CYS A 1 13.42 -10.95 -10.42
C CYS A 1 14.42 -10.13 -11.22
N GLN A 2 14.96 -9.03 -10.68
CA GLN A 2 15.87 -8.13 -11.40
C GLN A 2 17.10 -8.81 -12.01
N GLU A 3 17.87 -9.56 -11.20
CA GLU A 3 19.12 -10.24 -11.64
C GLU A 3 18.89 -11.24 -12.77
N ASN A 4 17.69 -11.81 -12.85
CA ASN A 4 17.30 -12.79 -13.86
C ASN A 4 16.49 -12.16 -15.01
N GLY A 5 16.39 -10.83 -15.08
CA GLY A 5 15.64 -10.12 -16.13
C GLY A 5 14.12 -10.31 -16.07
N ILE A 6 13.58 -10.89 -14.99
CA ILE A 6 12.15 -11.20 -14.86
C ILE A 6 11.38 -9.95 -14.42
N LYS A 7 10.31 -9.63 -15.15
CA LYS A 7 9.36 -8.56 -14.80
C LYS A 7 8.39 -9.01 -13.71
N MET A 8 7.92 -8.08 -12.89
CA MET A 8 7.04 -8.37 -11.75
C MET A 8 5.75 -7.55 -11.83
N ARG A 9 4.62 -8.15 -11.44
CA ARG A 9 3.38 -7.43 -11.13
C ARG A 9 3.38 -7.12 -9.63
N GLY A 10 3.17 -5.86 -9.27
CA GLY A 10 2.99 -5.47 -7.87
C GLY A 10 1.57 -5.78 -7.42
N HIS A 11 1.42 -6.67 -6.44
CA HIS A 11 0.14 -7.07 -5.87
C HIS A 11 0.23 -6.95 -4.35
N THR A 12 -0.56 -6.09 -3.68
CA THR A 12 -1.53 -5.08 -4.13
C THR A 12 -1.37 -3.85 -3.24
N LEU A 13 -1.85 -2.68 -3.65
CA LEU A 13 -1.74 -1.46 -2.84
C LEU A 13 -2.92 -1.29 -1.86
N ILE A 14 -4.13 -1.67 -2.26
CA ILE A 14 -5.33 -1.53 -1.42
C ILE A 14 -6.08 -2.84 -1.45
N TRP A 15 -6.31 -3.42 -0.27
CA TRP A 15 -7.09 -4.64 -0.11
C TRP A 15 -7.70 -4.70 1.28
N HIS A 16 -8.90 -5.28 1.38
CA HIS A 16 -9.59 -5.46 2.65
C HIS A 16 -8.98 -6.60 3.48
N ASN A 17 -8.35 -7.57 2.83
CA ASN A 17 -7.65 -8.67 3.47
C ASN A 17 -6.15 -8.34 3.65
N GLN A 18 -5.53 -8.94 4.66
CA GLN A 18 -4.10 -8.78 4.99
C GLN A 18 -3.62 -7.33 5.18
N THR A 19 -4.52 -6.38 5.44
CA THR A 19 -4.19 -5.01 5.81
C THR A 19 -4.21 -4.86 7.33
N PRO A 20 -3.12 -4.44 7.99
CA PRO A 20 -3.08 -4.32 9.43
C PRO A 20 -4.13 -3.35 9.99
N SER A 21 -4.90 -3.78 11.00
CA SER A 21 -6.02 -3.01 11.54
C SER A 21 -5.59 -1.63 12.06
N TRP A 22 -4.40 -1.51 12.64
CA TRP A 22 -3.90 -0.25 13.20
C TRP A 22 -3.88 0.91 12.20
N LEU A 23 -3.79 0.62 10.90
CA LEU A 23 -3.80 1.63 9.85
C LEU A 23 -5.10 2.45 9.83
N PHE A 24 -6.20 1.86 10.29
CA PHE A 24 -7.52 2.48 10.31
C PHE A 24 -7.83 3.23 11.61
N TYR A 25 -6.94 3.17 12.62
CA TYR A 25 -7.17 3.76 13.93
C TYR A 25 -6.39 5.06 14.12
N LYS A 26 -6.97 5.99 14.88
CA LYS A 26 -6.28 7.20 15.34
C LYS A 26 -5.12 6.81 16.25
N ASN A 27 -4.01 7.54 16.13
CA ASN A 27 -2.75 7.27 16.84
C ASN A 27 -2.21 5.84 16.67
N TYR A 28 -2.71 5.08 15.68
CA TYR A 28 -2.36 3.68 15.43
C TYR A 28 -2.65 2.75 16.62
N ASP A 29 -3.56 3.16 17.51
CA ASP A 29 -3.95 2.37 18.68
C ASP A 29 -5.26 1.64 18.42
N VAL A 30 -5.17 0.31 18.30
CA VAL A 30 -6.33 -0.57 18.09
C VAL A 30 -7.10 -0.83 19.38
N LYS A 31 -6.47 -0.69 20.55
CA LYS A 31 -7.07 -1.07 21.84
C LYS A 31 -8.00 0.01 22.37
N SER A 32 -7.58 1.28 22.33
CA SER A 32 -8.34 2.39 22.88
C SER A 32 -8.62 3.52 21.89
N GLY A 33 -8.03 3.45 20.69
CA GLY A 33 -8.21 4.44 19.65
C GLY A 33 -9.57 4.34 18.95
N LYS A 34 -10.06 5.49 18.45
CA LYS A 34 -11.20 5.54 17.53
C LYS A 34 -10.72 5.35 16.09
N LEU A 35 -11.63 4.98 15.19
CA LEU A 35 -11.35 5.00 13.74
C LEU A 35 -10.89 6.39 13.29
N ALA A 36 -9.92 6.41 12.38
CA ALA A 36 -9.46 7.61 11.70
C ALA A 36 -10.56 8.16 10.79
N ASP A 37 -10.64 9.47 10.65
CA ASP A 37 -11.57 10.10 9.72
C ASP A 37 -11.12 9.93 8.26
N ALA A 38 -12.05 10.17 7.33
CA ALA A 38 -11.82 10.02 5.90
C ALA A 38 -10.65 10.88 5.40
N LYS A 39 -10.48 12.10 5.93
CA LYS A 39 -9.38 13.01 5.57
C LYS A 39 -8.02 12.44 6.00
N THR A 40 -7.95 11.85 7.18
CA THR A 40 -6.75 11.17 7.69
C THR A 40 -6.44 9.93 6.84
N MET A 41 -7.45 9.13 6.51
CA MET A 41 -7.27 7.94 5.67
C MET A 41 -6.83 8.28 4.25
N ALA A 42 -7.38 9.32 3.63
CA ALA A 42 -6.96 9.80 2.32
C ALA A 42 -5.45 10.16 2.30
N LYS A 43 -4.98 10.88 3.33
CA LYS A 43 -3.55 11.21 3.47
C LYS A 43 -2.68 9.97 3.69
N ARG A 44 -3.14 9.02 4.52
CA ARG A 44 -2.41 7.75 4.77
C ARG A 44 -2.31 6.92 3.49
N MET A 45 -3.39 6.81 2.73
CA MET A 45 -3.44 6.09 1.46
C MET A 45 -2.50 6.71 0.42
N GLU A 46 -2.57 8.04 0.22
CA GLU A 46 -1.65 8.76 -0.68
C GLU A 46 -0.19 8.54 -0.28
N SER A 47 0.11 8.69 1.03
CA SER A 47 1.44 8.50 1.58
C SER A 47 1.97 7.07 1.35
N TYR A 48 1.15 6.05 1.62
CA TYR A 48 1.51 4.65 1.43
C TYR A 48 1.78 4.33 -0.04
N ILE A 49 0.85 4.67 -0.95
CA ILE A 49 0.99 4.44 -2.39
C ILE A 49 2.27 5.11 -2.91
N LYS A 50 2.47 6.39 -2.55
CA LYS A 50 3.65 7.15 -2.98
C LYS A 50 4.93 6.50 -2.49
N GLN A 51 5.00 6.11 -1.22
CA GLN A 51 6.19 5.51 -0.64
C GLN A 51 6.53 4.16 -1.26
N VAL A 52 5.55 3.26 -1.42
CA VAL A 52 5.76 1.93 -2.01
C VAL A 52 6.22 2.03 -3.46
N ILE A 53 5.50 2.78 -4.30
CA ILE A 53 5.88 2.95 -5.71
C ILE A 53 7.25 3.63 -5.82
N THR A 54 7.50 4.68 -5.03
CA THR A 54 8.80 5.36 -5.03
C THR A 54 9.92 4.43 -4.60
N HIS A 55 9.71 3.62 -3.57
CA HIS A 55 10.69 2.64 -3.10
C HIS A 55 11.02 1.62 -4.20
N CYS A 56 10.00 1.01 -4.80
CA CYS A 56 10.17 0.04 -5.88
C CYS A 56 10.89 0.65 -7.08
N GLN A 57 10.51 1.85 -7.52
CA GLN A 57 11.14 2.51 -8.67
C GLN A 57 12.59 2.91 -8.38
N LYS A 58 12.90 3.38 -7.17
CA LYS A 58 14.27 3.77 -6.79
C LYS A 58 15.20 2.59 -6.64
N LYS A 59 14.72 1.49 -6.06
CA LYS A 59 15.55 0.30 -5.76
C LYS A 59 15.57 -0.71 -6.90
N TYR A 60 14.48 -0.82 -7.66
CA TYR A 60 14.26 -1.82 -8.69
C TYR A 60 13.67 -1.20 -9.96
N PRO A 61 14.36 -0.20 -10.57
CA PRO A 61 13.83 0.54 -11.71
C PRO A 61 13.47 -0.39 -12.87
N GLY A 62 12.26 -0.26 -13.39
CA GLY A 62 11.78 -1.02 -14.55
C GLY A 62 11.49 -2.51 -14.28
N VAL A 63 11.57 -2.98 -13.04
CA VAL A 63 11.22 -4.37 -12.68
C VAL A 63 9.71 -4.54 -12.57
N VAL A 64 9.02 -3.62 -11.86
CA VAL A 64 7.57 -3.67 -11.73
C VAL A 64 6.91 -3.03 -12.94
N TYR A 65 6.13 -3.80 -13.70
CA TYR A 65 5.52 -3.32 -14.96
C TYR A 65 4.03 -3.04 -14.85
N ALA A 66 3.36 -3.57 -13.82
CA ALA A 66 1.95 -3.37 -13.56
C ALA A 66 1.70 -3.42 -12.04
N TRP A 67 0.64 -2.76 -11.59
CA TRP A 67 0.18 -2.77 -10.21
C TRP A 67 -1.29 -3.14 -10.14
N ASP A 68 -1.63 -4.09 -9.28
CA ASP A 68 -2.99 -4.24 -8.78
C ASP A 68 -3.18 -3.13 -7.72
N VAL A 69 -3.79 -2.02 -8.14
CA VAL A 69 -3.93 -0.83 -7.29
C VAL A 69 -4.98 -1.04 -6.20
N VAL A 70 -6.11 -1.63 -6.57
CA VAL A 70 -7.19 -2.00 -5.65
C VAL A 70 -7.56 -3.44 -5.95
N ASN A 71 -7.64 -4.28 -4.92
CA ASN A 71 -8.03 -5.68 -5.04
C ASN A 71 -9.38 -5.91 -4.36
N GLU A 72 -10.27 -6.66 -5.04
CA GLU A 72 -11.53 -7.19 -4.50
C GLU A 72 -12.35 -6.17 -3.70
N CYS A 73 -12.71 -5.06 -4.34
CA CYS A 73 -13.49 -3.96 -3.75
C CYS A 73 -14.97 -3.95 -4.21
N VAL A 74 -15.39 -4.96 -4.98
CA VAL A 74 -16.75 -5.11 -5.52
C VAL A 74 -17.45 -6.34 -4.95
#